data_AF-A0A4Q6XDR9-F1
#
_entry.id   AF-A0A4Q6XDR9-F1
#
_cell.length_a   1.000
_cell.length_b   1.000
_cell.length_c   1.000
_cell.angle_alpha   90.00
_cell.angle_beta   90.00
_cell.angle_gamma   90.00
#
_symmetry.space_group_name_H-M   'P 1'
#
loop_
_entity.id
_entity.type
_entity.pdbx_description
1 polymer ?
#
loop_
_entity_poly.entity_id
_entity_poly.type
_entity_poly.pdbx_seq_one_letter_code
_entity_poly.pdbx_strand_id
1 'polypeptide(L)'
;MGKLKIYIPFLCFMNTACATNTSKICQKSNPEVIEQLNKVYYGKNKIRIFYTTQGDNAIKDKTDHNQNNIPDYIENIAIQTETVMQAWDALGYQNPLQSPRYKSAKYIDIHIQKLSGLGIAYSKAHLHTNNPLKENKCALIISLSNNITNFTTQSSVAAHELFHLYIYGYTMFKPKWLNEGLAAWSEGIIRKGKTGAYGDKDLPKTKKELEQDFLQRSYQASKVWSSITILTDQSNGKLLLPNNILEKKYTDGQPVFQDHYLKGTIFIQKFLQNLGKEDKHLSKTNHWQPYSWKDSTQKSQIYNKNIISVLLKSLENNSVPENNQNILFESLLKQQTE
;
A
#
# COMPACT_ATOMS: atom_id res chain seq x y z
N MET A 1 0.19 33.82 -73.85
CA MET A 1 -0.90 33.63 -72.87
C MET A 1 -1.03 32.14 -72.62
N GLY A 2 -0.91 31.54 -71.43
CA GLY A 2 -0.58 32.01 -70.09
C GLY A 2 0.12 30.86 -69.35
N LYS A 3 1.19 31.17 -68.60
CA LYS A 3 1.98 30.19 -67.84
C LYS A 3 1.19 29.69 -66.62
N LEU A 4 1.04 28.37 -66.52
CA LEU A 4 0.42 27.68 -65.40
C LEU A 4 1.31 27.84 -64.15
N LYS A 5 0.81 28.58 -63.14
CA LYS A 5 1.45 28.68 -61.83
C LYS A 5 1.07 27.46 -61.00
N ILE A 6 2.05 26.57 -60.78
CA ILE A 6 1.94 25.47 -59.82
C ILE A 6 2.08 26.09 -58.42
N TYR A 7 0.99 26.06 -57.65
CA TYR A 7 1.01 26.38 -56.23
C TYR A 7 1.49 25.14 -55.46
N ILE A 8 2.70 25.23 -54.91
CA ILE A 8 3.20 24.30 -53.89
C ILE A 8 2.71 24.83 -52.54
N PRO A 9 1.85 24.14 -51.79
CA PRO A 9 1.58 24.53 -50.42
C PRO A 9 2.79 24.16 -49.57
N PHE A 10 3.43 25.20 -49.03
CA PHE A 10 4.38 25.14 -47.93
C PHE A 10 3.79 24.26 -46.81
N LEU A 11 4.33 23.05 -46.62
CA LEU A 11 4.11 22.29 -45.38
C LEU A 11 4.87 23.02 -44.28
N CYS A 12 4.13 23.78 -43.48
CA CYS A 12 4.65 24.44 -42.30
C CYS A 12 4.96 23.38 -41.24
N PHE A 13 6.21 23.37 -40.79
CA PHE A 13 6.69 22.67 -39.61
C PHE A 13 5.79 22.99 -38.40
N MET A 14 5.16 21.97 -37.83
CA MET A 14 4.70 22.00 -36.43
C MET A 14 5.28 20.78 -35.73
N ASN A 15 6.55 20.93 -35.33
CA ASN A 15 7.15 20.18 -34.24
C ASN A 15 6.43 20.59 -32.94
N THR A 16 5.20 20.12 -32.74
CA THR A 16 4.62 20.10 -31.40
C THR A 16 5.22 18.89 -30.70
N ALA A 17 6.40 19.10 -30.12
CA ALA A 17 6.81 18.31 -28.98
C ALA A 17 5.65 18.40 -27.98
N CYS A 18 4.85 17.35 -27.89
CA CYS A 18 4.03 17.12 -26.71
C CYS A 18 5.02 17.04 -25.56
N ALA A 19 5.28 18.18 -24.91
CA ALA A 19 5.83 18.22 -23.59
C ALA A 19 4.81 17.49 -22.72
N THR A 20 4.97 16.17 -22.62
CA THR A 20 4.39 15.38 -21.56
C THR A 20 4.96 15.99 -20.30
N ASN A 21 4.20 16.90 -19.70
CA ASN A 21 4.51 17.46 -18.41
C ASN A 21 4.28 16.32 -17.42
N THR A 22 5.22 15.37 -17.41
CA THR A 22 5.28 14.27 -16.46
C THR A 22 5.41 14.95 -15.12
N SER A 23 4.29 14.99 -14.38
CA SER A 23 4.29 15.24 -12.94
C SER A 23 5.56 14.62 -12.37
N LYS A 24 6.45 15.44 -11.80
CA LYS A 24 7.75 14.96 -11.30
C LYS A 24 7.48 13.80 -10.35
N ILE A 25 7.73 12.59 -10.83
CA ILE A 25 7.38 11.32 -10.16
C ILE A 25 8.08 11.22 -8.80
N CYS A 26 9.15 12.01 -8.62
CA CYS A 26 9.80 12.25 -7.35
C CYS A 26 9.67 13.71 -6.90
N GLN A 27 8.88 13.96 -5.85
CA GLN A 27 8.71 15.30 -5.30
C GLN A 27 9.89 15.66 -4.39
N LYS A 28 10.59 16.77 -4.67
CA LYS A 28 11.57 17.32 -3.73
C LYS A 28 10.84 17.83 -2.49
N SER A 29 11.26 17.38 -1.31
CA SER A 29 10.78 17.89 -0.01
C SER A 29 11.89 17.74 1.01
N ASN A 30 12.00 18.65 1.98
CA ASN A 30 13.05 18.61 2.99
C ASN A 30 12.42 18.87 4.38
N PRO A 31 11.65 17.93 4.95
CA PRO A 31 11.14 18.08 6.31
C PRO A 31 12.30 18.17 7.30
N GLU A 32 12.19 19.04 8.30
CA GLU A 32 13.24 19.28 9.31
C GLU A 32 13.69 17.99 10.01
N VAL A 33 12.74 17.13 10.37
CA VAL A 33 13.02 15.85 11.02
C VAL A 33 14.01 14.98 10.23
N ILE A 34 14.03 15.06 8.89
CA ILE A 34 14.95 14.27 8.06
C ILE A 34 16.40 14.66 8.27
N GLU A 35 16.69 15.92 8.58
CA GLU A 35 18.04 16.41 8.88
C GLU A 35 18.56 15.82 10.20
N GLN A 36 17.66 15.54 11.14
CA GLN A 36 18.00 15.04 12.47
C GLN A 36 18.29 13.52 12.49
N LEU A 37 17.87 12.77 11.47
CA LEU A 37 18.09 11.33 11.36
C LEU A 37 19.52 11.02 10.90
N ASN A 38 20.45 11.02 11.84
CA ASN A 38 21.90 10.96 11.60
C ASN A 38 22.49 9.55 11.53
N LYS A 39 21.66 8.50 11.61
CA LYS A 39 22.07 7.10 11.42
C LYS A 39 21.22 6.45 10.33
N VAL A 40 21.80 5.47 9.65
CA VAL A 40 21.12 4.67 8.64
C VAL A 40 21.47 3.19 8.79
N TYR A 41 20.46 2.33 8.76
CA TYR A 41 20.60 0.89 8.59
C TYR A 41 20.21 0.53 7.16
N TYR A 42 21.05 -0.26 6.48
CA TYR A 42 20.80 -0.74 5.13
C TYR A 42 20.26 -2.16 5.18
N GLY A 43 18.95 -2.29 5.00
CA GLY A 43 18.29 -3.58 4.86
C GLY A 43 18.46 -4.18 3.47
N LYS A 44 17.99 -5.41 3.33
CA LYS A 44 17.83 -6.08 2.02
C LYS A 44 16.69 -5.42 1.24
N ASN A 45 16.51 -5.84 -0.01
CA ASN A 45 15.39 -5.42 -0.86
C ASN A 45 15.27 -3.89 -1.05
N LYS A 46 16.40 -3.18 -1.00
CA LYS A 46 16.48 -1.71 -1.14
C LYS A 46 15.71 -0.96 -0.05
N ILE A 47 15.68 -1.50 1.16
CA ILE A 47 15.16 -0.82 2.35
C ILE A 47 16.29 -0.04 3.02
N ARG A 48 16.00 1.20 3.43
CA ARG A 48 16.89 2.01 4.28
C ARG A 48 16.12 2.51 5.48
N ILE A 49 16.64 2.33 6.68
CA ILE A 49 16.01 2.82 7.91
C ILE A 49 16.84 3.95 8.47
N PHE A 50 16.26 5.14 8.54
CA PHE A 50 16.90 6.34 9.07
C PHE A 50 16.39 6.62 10.47
N TYR A 51 17.31 6.84 11.40
CA TYR A 51 17.00 7.01 12.81
C TYR A 51 18.03 7.92 13.49
N THR A 52 17.75 8.29 14.73
CA THR A 52 18.69 8.99 15.61
C THR A 52 18.62 8.40 17.02
N THR A 53 19.66 8.62 17.81
CA THR A 53 19.73 8.21 19.22
C THR A 53 19.72 9.40 20.17
N GLN A 54 19.53 10.62 19.66
CA GLN A 54 19.54 11.88 20.40
C GLN A 54 18.33 12.77 20.03
N GLY A 55 17.95 13.67 20.94
CA GLY A 55 16.81 14.58 20.75
C GLY A 55 15.44 13.91 20.80
N ASP A 56 14.41 14.67 20.43
CA ASP A 56 13.01 14.25 20.52
C ASP A 56 12.66 13.07 19.62
N ASN A 57 13.35 12.94 18.48
CA ASN A 57 13.17 11.88 17.50
C ASN A 57 14.01 10.64 17.80
N ALA A 58 14.77 10.61 18.90
CA ALA A 58 15.55 9.46 19.29
C ALA A 58 14.69 8.21 19.46
N ILE A 59 15.17 7.08 18.96
CA ILE A 59 14.61 5.78 19.35
C ILE A 59 14.66 5.62 20.87
N LYS A 60 13.60 5.06 21.43
CA LYS A 60 13.50 4.83 22.88
C LYS A 60 14.24 3.56 23.31
N ASP A 61 14.05 2.47 22.58
CA ASP A 61 14.82 1.25 22.78
C ASP A 61 16.14 1.32 22.00
N LYS A 62 17.25 1.31 22.73
CA LYS A 62 18.62 1.36 22.20
C LYS A 62 19.38 0.05 22.45
N THR A 63 18.67 -0.98 22.91
CA THR A 63 19.29 -2.25 23.29
C THR A 63 19.89 -2.91 22.06
N ASP A 64 21.08 -3.49 22.23
CA ASP A 64 21.84 -4.20 21.21
C ASP A 64 22.44 -5.44 21.88
N HIS A 65 21.66 -6.51 21.96
CA HIS A 65 22.09 -7.74 22.64
C HIS A 65 23.14 -8.50 21.82
N ASN A 66 23.12 -8.34 20.50
CA ASN A 66 24.02 -9.05 19.59
C ASN A 66 25.35 -8.30 19.36
N GLN A 67 25.50 -7.09 19.92
CA GLN A 67 26.69 -6.26 19.95
C GLN A 67 27.21 -5.85 18.56
N ASN A 68 26.33 -5.71 17.58
CA ASN A 68 26.70 -5.30 16.21
C ASN A 68 26.71 -3.77 16.02
N ASN A 69 26.48 -3.00 17.08
CA ASN A 69 26.34 -1.54 17.13
C ASN A 69 25.08 -0.98 16.46
N ILE A 70 24.09 -1.83 16.21
CA ILE A 70 22.78 -1.47 15.68
C ILE A 70 21.75 -1.87 16.75
N PRO A 71 20.90 -0.94 17.18
CA PRO A 71 19.82 -1.27 18.09
C PRO A 71 18.93 -2.39 17.50
N ASP A 72 18.68 -3.44 18.28
CA ASP A 72 17.85 -4.58 17.91
C ASP A 72 16.48 -4.13 17.36
N TYR A 73 15.92 -3.05 17.92
CA TYR A 73 14.69 -2.42 17.43
C TYR A 73 14.74 -2.05 15.94
N ILE A 74 15.86 -1.49 15.46
CA ILE A 74 16.04 -1.11 14.06
C ILE A 74 16.16 -2.35 13.17
N GLU A 75 16.91 -3.36 13.61
CA GLU A 75 17.02 -4.63 12.90
C GLU A 75 15.68 -5.34 12.79
N ASN A 76 14.89 -5.33 13.86
CA ASN A 76 13.57 -5.97 13.89
C ASN A 76 12.58 -5.30 12.94
N ILE A 77 12.62 -3.97 12.80
CA ILE A 77 11.84 -3.27 11.77
C ILE A 77 12.26 -3.73 10.37
N ALA A 78 13.56 -3.80 10.09
CA ALA A 78 14.05 -4.29 8.80
C ALA A 78 13.61 -5.73 8.53
N ILE A 79 13.77 -6.62 9.52
CA ILE A 79 13.36 -8.02 9.43
C ILE A 79 11.86 -8.13 9.11
N GLN A 80 10.98 -7.40 9.83
CA GLN A 80 9.54 -7.44 9.55
C GLN A 80 9.24 -6.96 8.12
N THR A 81 9.74 -5.78 7.74
CA THR A 81 9.46 -5.21 6.42
C THR A 81 9.98 -6.09 5.29
N GLU A 82 11.23 -6.56 5.38
CA GLU A 82 11.84 -7.43 4.37
C GLU A 82 11.08 -8.74 4.21
N THR A 83 10.74 -9.37 5.33
CA THR A 83 10.05 -10.67 5.36
C THR A 83 8.65 -10.54 4.77
N VAL A 84 7.91 -9.49 5.15
CA VAL A 84 6.56 -9.23 4.62
C VAL A 84 6.61 -8.87 3.13
N MET A 85 7.62 -8.10 2.68
CA MET A 85 7.82 -7.85 1.24
C MET A 85 8.05 -9.15 0.47
N GLN A 86 8.94 -10.02 0.94
CA GLN A 86 9.20 -11.32 0.30
C GLN A 86 7.95 -12.20 0.27
N ALA A 87 7.12 -12.15 1.30
CA ALA A 87 5.87 -12.89 1.35
C ALA A 87 4.86 -12.39 0.31
N TRP A 88 4.66 -11.08 0.20
CA TRP A 88 3.80 -10.51 -0.83
C TRP A 88 4.32 -10.78 -2.25
N ASP A 89 5.63 -10.68 -2.45
CA ASP A 89 6.27 -11.03 -3.73
C ASP A 89 6.02 -12.52 -4.09
N ALA A 90 6.17 -13.43 -3.12
CA ALA A 90 5.90 -14.86 -3.30
C ALA A 90 4.40 -15.17 -3.57
N LEU A 91 3.50 -14.35 -3.04
CA LEU A 91 2.06 -14.40 -3.35
C LEU A 91 1.71 -13.70 -4.68
N GLY A 92 2.70 -13.20 -5.43
CA GLY A 92 2.56 -12.60 -6.75
C GLY A 92 2.10 -11.15 -6.76
N TYR A 93 2.09 -10.47 -5.60
CA TYR A 93 1.76 -9.05 -5.56
C TYR A 93 2.84 -8.24 -6.27
N GLN A 94 2.43 -7.17 -6.95
CA GLN A 94 3.35 -6.24 -7.60
C GLN A 94 4.11 -5.49 -6.52
N ASN A 95 5.41 -5.73 -6.44
CA ASN A 95 6.30 -4.99 -5.57
C ASN A 95 6.16 -3.47 -5.81
N PRO A 96 6.02 -2.63 -4.76
CA PRO A 96 5.82 -1.19 -4.93
C PRO A 96 6.94 -0.52 -5.75
N LEU A 97 8.20 -0.94 -5.59
CA LEU A 97 9.32 -0.39 -6.35
C LEU A 97 9.32 -0.79 -7.84
N GLN A 98 8.50 -1.77 -8.21
CA GLN A 98 8.31 -2.21 -9.59
C GLN A 98 7.02 -1.65 -10.21
N SER A 99 6.17 -0.98 -9.43
CA SER A 99 4.96 -0.35 -9.94
C SER A 99 5.30 0.73 -10.96
N PRO A 100 4.54 0.84 -12.08
CA PRO A 100 4.73 1.93 -13.04
C PRO A 100 4.57 3.32 -12.41
N ARG A 101 3.82 3.44 -11.30
CA ARG A 101 3.67 4.69 -10.54
C ARG A 101 4.98 5.17 -9.93
N TYR A 102 5.88 4.25 -9.56
CA TYR A 102 7.04 4.52 -8.73
C TYR A 102 8.38 4.24 -9.43
N LYS A 103 8.40 4.27 -10.77
CA LYS A 103 9.60 4.02 -11.58
C LYS A 103 10.84 4.84 -11.20
N SER A 104 10.66 6.02 -10.62
CA SER A 104 11.78 6.87 -10.17
C SER A 104 12.32 6.50 -8.79
N ALA A 105 11.54 5.79 -7.95
CA ALA A 105 11.95 5.41 -6.61
C ALA A 105 12.95 4.27 -6.65
N LYS A 106 14.09 4.45 -5.97
CA LYS A 106 15.14 3.43 -5.87
C LYS A 106 15.05 2.62 -4.59
N TYR A 107 14.53 3.21 -3.53
CA TYR A 107 14.48 2.65 -2.18
C TYR A 107 13.10 2.79 -1.56
N ILE A 108 12.85 2.00 -0.53
CA ILE A 108 11.86 2.31 0.51
C ILE A 108 12.64 2.84 1.70
N ASP A 109 12.45 4.12 2.02
CA ASP A 109 13.02 4.75 3.19
C ASP A 109 12.01 4.68 4.34
N ILE A 110 12.44 4.09 5.46
CA ILE A 110 11.70 4.08 6.72
C ILE A 110 12.34 5.13 7.63
N HIS A 111 11.56 6.11 8.07
CA HIS A 111 12.00 7.15 8.99
C HIS A 111 11.48 6.86 10.39
N ILE A 112 12.38 6.70 11.36
CA ILE A 112 12.00 6.51 12.76
C ILE A 112 12.02 7.86 13.46
N GLN A 113 10.85 8.32 13.91
CA GLN A 113 10.68 9.66 14.47
C GLN A 113 9.54 9.72 15.48
N LYS A 114 9.46 10.80 16.26
CA LYS A 114 8.34 11.04 17.15
C LYS A 114 7.07 11.29 16.32
N LEU A 115 6.04 10.49 16.55
CA LEU A 115 4.75 10.59 15.87
C LEU A 115 3.61 10.63 16.89
N SER A 116 2.48 11.22 16.50
CA SER A 116 1.22 11.13 17.27
C SER A 116 0.53 9.78 17.12
N GLY A 117 0.79 9.07 16.02
CA GLY A 117 0.36 7.69 15.78
C GLY A 117 1.55 6.72 15.74
N LEU A 118 1.30 5.48 15.31
CA LEU A 118 2.36 4.45 15.22
C LEU A 118 3.09 4.45 13.87
N GLY A 119 2.42 4.86 12.80
CA GLY A 119 2.96 4.81 11.44
C GLY A 119 2.23 5.73 10.47
N ILE A 120 2.89 6.00 9.34
CA ILE A 120 2.30 6.63 8.15
C ILE A 120 3.09 6.27 6.90
N ALA A 121 2.40 5.86 5.84
CA ALA A 121 2.96 5.69 4.50
C ALA A 121 2.56 6.85 3.56
N TYR A 122 3.54 7.38 2.84
CA TYR A 122 3.32 8.46 1.87
C TYR A 122 3.05 7.89 0.48
N SER A 123 1.99 8.37 -0.18
CA SER A 123 1.58 7.87 -1.51
C SER A 123 2.39 8.44 -2.68
N LYS A 124 3.39 9.28 -2.42
CA LYS A 124 4.27 9.86 -3.45
C LYS A 124 5.71 9.52 -3.09
N ALA A 125 6.54 9.32 -4.11
CA ALA A 125 7.97 9.19 -3.91
C ALA A 125 8.58 10.57 -3.65
N HIS A 126 9.57 10.61 -2.77
CA HIS A 126 10.20 11.84 -2.32
C HIS A 126 11.70 11.82 -2.55
N LEU A 127 12.23 13.01 -2.88
CA LEU A 127 13.66 13.29 -2.92
C LEU A 127 13.97 14.25 -1.76
N HIS A 128 14.54 13.71 -0.69
CA HIS A 128 15.04 14.51 0.42
C HIS A 128 16.53 14.80 0.21
N THR A 129 16.88 16.08 0.24
CA THR A 129 18.23 16.59 -0.05
C THR A 129 18.93 17.18 1.17
N ASN A 130 18.20 17.34 2.27
CA ASN A 130 18.70 17.86 3.55
C ASN A 130 19.29 16.78 4.47
N ASN A 131 19.58 15.59 3.95
CA ASN A 131 20.31 14.56 4.69
C ASN A 131 21.30 13.84 3.75
N PRO A 132 22.62 13.93 3.99
CA PRO A 132 23.62 13.36 3.11
C PRO A 132 23.55 11.82 3.03
N LEU A 133 23.11 11.14 4.10
CA LEU A 133 22.95 9.67 4.13
C LEU A 133 21.92 9.15 3.12
N LYS A 134 21.05 10.02 2.60
CA LYS A 134 20.07 9.65 1.57
C LYS A 134 20.63 9.63 0.16
N GLU A 135 21.84 10.17 -0.04
CA GLU A 135 22.56 10.17 -1.32
C GLU A 135 21.76 10.78 -2.47
N ASN A 136 20.85 11.72 -2.16
CA ASN A 136 19.93 12.34 -3.12
C ASN A 136 19.20 11.32 -3.99
N LYS A 137 18.80 10.17 -3.41
CA LYS A 137 18.02 9.14 -4.11
C LYS A 137 16.54 9.33 -3.83
N CYS A 138 15.73 9.20 -4.87
CA CYS A 138 14.29 9.14 -4.73
C CYS A 138 13.86 7.86 -4.00
N ALA A 139 12.94 7.97 -3.05
CA ALA A 139 12.44 6.83 -2.28
C ALA A 139 10.94 6.90 -2.03
N LEU A 140 10.32 5.73 -1.86
CA LEU A 140 9.03 5.61 -1.19
C LEU A 140 9.25 5.80 0.30
N ILE A 141 8.32 6.47 0.99
CA ILE A 141 8.53 6.87 2.37
C ILE A 141 7.50 6.20 3.27
N ILE A 142 8.01 5.54 4.32
CA ILE A 142 7.27 5.16 5.51
C ILE A 142 7.86 5.94 6.68
N SER A 143 7.03 6.40 7.61
CA SER A 143 7.49 6.88 8.91
C SER A 143 6.86 6.06 10.01
N LEU A 144 7.68 5.61 10.96
CA LEU A 144 7.24 4.82 12.11
C LEU A 144 7.59 5.57 13.39
N SER A 145 6.76 5.36 14.42
CA SER A 145 7.00 5.94 15.73
C SER A 145 8.33 5.44 16.30
N ASN A 146 9.05 6.33 16.97
CA ASN A 146 10.29 6.01 17.68
C ASN A 146 10.08 5.26 19.00
N ASN A 147 8.83 4.90 19.31
CA ASN A 147 8.43 4.24 20.55
C ASN A 147 7.31 3.20 20.33
N ILE A 148 7.48 2.29 19.37
CA ILE A 148 6.54 1.18 19.19
C ILE A 148 6.87 0.11 20.22
N THR A 149 5.95 -0.11 21.17
CA THR A 149 6.10 -1.13 22.21
C THR A 149 5.78 -2.53 21.67
N ASN A 150 6.37 -3.57 22.28
CA ASN A 150 6.08 -4.98 21.96
C ASN A 150 6.23 -5.31 20.47
N PHE A 151 7.24 -4.73 19.81
CA PHE A 151 7.38 -4.79 18.36
C PHE A 151 7.40 -6.24 17.82
N THR A 152 8.17 -7.12 18.45
CA THR A 152 8.40 -8.51 18.00
C THR A 152 7.27 -9.47 18.35
N THR A 153 6.32 -9.08 19.22
CA THR A 153 5.28 -9.98 19.74
C THR A 153 3.86 -9.55 19.38
N GLN A 154 3.59 -8.24 19.30
CA GLN A 154 2.24 -7.72 19.12
C GLN A 154 2.08 -6.78 17.94
N SER A 155 3.17 -6.20 17.42
CA SER A 155 3.09 -5.15 16.41
C SER A 155 3.15 -5.67 14.98
N SER A 156 2.23 -5.17 14.16
CA SER A 156 2.16 -5.35 12.71
C SER A 156 2.27 -4.02 11.96
N VAL A 157 2.67 -2.93 12.64
CA VAL A 157 2.62 -1.58 12.06
C VAL A 157 3.52 -1.43 10.84
N ALA A 158 4.71 -2.04 10.81
CA ALA A 158 5.58 -1.95 9.64
C ALA A 158 4.97 -2.71 8.45
N ALA A 159 4.29 -3.84 8.71
CA ALA A 159 3.52 -4.55 7.70
C ALA A 159 2.32 -3.73 7.17
N HIS A 160 1.57 -3.08 8.07
CA HIS A 160 0.43 -2.19 7.74
C HIS A 160 0.86 -1.04 6.83
N GLU A 161 1.88 -0.28 7.25
CA GLU A 161 2.37 0.86 6.47
C GLU A 161 3.01 0.43 5.15
N LEU A 162 3.66 -0.73 5.11
CA LEU A 162 4.16 -1.31 3.87
C LEU A 162 3.01 -1.63 2.91
N PHE A 163 1.91 -2.20 3.39
CA PHE A 163 0.79 -2.58 2.53
C PHE A 163 0.07 -1.36 1.91
N HIS A 164 0.07 -0.21 2.60
CA HIS A 164 -0.33 1.05 1.97
C HIS A 164 0.46 1.35 0.68
N LEU A 165 1.78 1.11 0.66
CA LEU A 165 2.59 1.29 -0.56
C LEU A 165 2.17 0.34 -1.68
N TYR A 166 1.78 -0.90 -1.36
CA TYR A 166 1.21 -1.84 -2.34
C TYR A 166 -0.09 -1.29 -2.92
N ILE A 167 -1.04 -0.89 -2.07
CA ILE A 167 -2.33 -0.33 -2.52
C ILE A 167 -2.09 0.88 -3.44
N TYR A 168 -1.23 1.82 -3.03
CA TYR A 168 -0.89 2.97 -3.86
C TYR A 168 -0.20 2.58 -5.17
N GLY A 169 0.60 1.51 -5.18
CA GLY A 169 1.22 0.98 -6.39
C GLY A 169 0.21 0.46 -7.41
N TYR A 170 -0.94 -0.04 -6.95
CA TYR A 170 -2.02 -0.53 -7.80
C TYR A 170 -3.00 0.54 -8.25
N THR A 171 -3.39 1.47 -7.38
CA THR A 171 -4.48 2.40 -7.67
C THR A 171 -4.31 3.80 -7.09
N MET A 172 -4.95 4.78 -7.72
CA MET A 172 -5.10 6.15 -7.22
C MET A 172 -6.23 6.33 -6.19
N PHE A 173 -7.11 5.34 -5.99
CA PHE A 173 -8.14 5.45 -4.96
C PHE A 173 -7.54 5.40 -3.55
N LYS A 174 -8.03 6.29 -2.66
CA LYS A 174 -7.62 6.40 -1.25
C LYS A 174 -8.78 6.66 -0.27
N PRO A 175 -10.03 6.19 -0.47
CA PRO A 175 -11.00 6.29 0.60
C PRO A 175 -10.57 5.40 1.79
N LYS A 176 -10.86 5.84 3.02
CA LYS A 176 -10.32 5.21 4.24
C LYS A 176 -10.73 3.74 4.39
N TRP A 177 -11.97 3.41 4.03
CA TRP A 177 -12.50 2.04 4.11
C TRP A 177 -11.75 1.06 3.20
N LEU A 178 -11.20 1.57 2.09
CA LEU A 178 -10.35 0.81 1.18
C LEU A 178 -8.94 0.72 1.75
N ASN A 179 -8.27 1.86 1.95
CA ASN A 179 -6.84 1.86 2.27
C ASN A 179 -6.55 1.35 3.68
N GLU A 180 -7.10 2.00 4.70
CA GLU A 180 -6.87 1.59 6.09
C GLU A 180 -7.53 0.24 6.36
N GLY A 181 -8.67 -0.03 5.73
CA GLY A 181 -9.34 -1.33 5.83
C GLY A 181 -8.50 -2.48 5.28
N LEU A 182 -7.92 -2.33 4.08
CA LEU A 182 -7.08 -3.35 3.47
C LEU A 182 -5.70 -3.43 4.13
N ALA A 183 -5.10 -2.32 4.54
CA ALA A 183 -3.85 -2.33 5.30
C ALA A 183 -4.04 -3.07 6.64
N ALA A 184 -5.13 -2.81 7.35
CA ALA A 184 -5.46 -3.51 8.59
C ALA A 184 -5.80 -4.99 8.37
N TRP A 185 -6.47 -5.35 7.26
CA TRP A 185 -6.64 -6.77 6.88
C TRP A 185 -5.29 -7.45 6.62
N SER A 186 -4.38 -6.75 5.92
CA SER A 186 -3.06 -7.27 5.53
C SER A 186 -2.17 -7.60 6.72
N GLU A 187 -2.39 -6.98 7.88
CA GLU A 187 -1.69 -7.31 9.12
C GLU A 187 -1.83 -8.80 9.48
N GLY A 188 -2.93 -9.43 9.08
CA GLY A 188 -3.15 -10.87 9.22
C GLY A 188 -2.08 -11.74 8.57
N ILE A 189 -1.25 -11.21 7.66
CA ILE A 189 -0.18 -12.01 7.05
C ILE A 189 0.86 -12.49 8.07
N ILE A 190 1.07 -11.74 9.17
CA ILE A 190 2.02 -12.08 10.24
C ILE A 190 1.35 -12.27 11.61
N ARG A 191 0.08 -11.93 11.74
CA ARG A 191 -0.69 -12.03 13.00
C ARG A 191 -1.47 -13.34 13.04
N LYS A 192 -1.77 -13.84 14.23
CA LYS A 192 -2.57 -15.07 14.39
C LYS A 192 -4.00 -14.87 13.88
N GLY A 193 -4.54 -15.90 13.26
CA GLY A 193 -5.93 -16.00 12.82
C GLY A 193 -6.06 -15.85 11.30
N LYS A 194 -6.99 -16.62 10.72
CA LYS A 194 -7.21 -16.65 9.27
C LYS A 194 -7.98 -15.43 8.75
N THR A 195 -8.62 -14.67 9.63
CA THR A 195 -9.57 -13.59 9.32
C THR A 195 -8.99 -12.20 9.57
N GLY A 196 -7.67 -12.05 9.39
CA GLY A 196 -6.97 -10.80 9.66
C GLY A 196 -6.76 -10.54 11.16
N ALA A 197 -5.98 -9.52 11.49
CA ALA A 197 -5.65 -9.20 12.88
C ALA A 197 -6.85 -8.73 13.73
N TYR A 198 -7.96 -8.35 13.09
CA TYR A 198 -9.13 -7.74 13.73
C TYR A 198 -10.39 -8.62 13.70
N GLY A 199 -10.30 -9.83 13.15
CA GLY A 199 -11.43 -10.74 12.95
C GLY A 199 -12.38 -10.30 11.84
N ASP A 200 -13.54 -10.93 11.78
CA ASP A 200 -14.60 -10.71 10.81
C ASP A 200 -15.91 -10.25 11.47
N LYS A 201 -16.91 -9.92 10.65
CA LYS A 201 -18.28 -9.60 11.09
C LYS A 201 -19.31 -9.92 10.01
N ASP A 202 -20.60 -9.90 10.33
CA ASP A 202 -21.64 -10.00 9.30
C ASP A 202 -21.46 -8.94 8.20
N LEU A 203 -21.64 -9.37 6.94
CA LEU A 203 -21.68 -8.44 5.81
C LEU A 203 -22.91 -7.52 5.93
N PRO A 204 -22.80 -6.26 5.48
CA PRO A 204 -23.94 -5.37 5.38
C PRO A 204 -25.10 -5.97 4.58
N LYS A 205 -26.31 -5.90 5.12
CA LYS A 205 -27.55 -6.40 4.52
C LYS A 205 -28.42 -5.24 4.00
N THR A 206 -28.16 -4.02 4.45
CA THR A 206 -28.90 -2.81 4.05
C THR A 206 -27.97 -1.70 3.56
N LYS A 207 -28.50 -0.75 2.79
CA LYS A 207 -27.73 0.43 2.33
C LYS A 207 -27.16 1.23 3.51
N LYS A 208 -27.92 1.34 4.59
CA LYS A 208 -27.50 2.01 5.82
C LYS A 208 -26.32 1.31 6.48
N GLU A 209 -26.37 -0.02 6.60
CA GLU A 209 -25.24 -0.81 7.12
C GLU A 209 -24.03 -0.70 6.19
N LEU A 210 -24.21 -0.73 4.87
CA LEU A 210 -23.08 -0.59 3.94
C LEU A 210 -22.35 0.74 4.16
N GLU A 211 -23.10 1.82 4.28
CA GLU A 211 -22.53 3.13 4.58
C GLU A 211 -21.87 3.18 5.96
N GLN A 212 -22.62 2.85 7.01
CA GLN A 212 -22.19 3.04 8.39
C GLN A 212 -21.11 2.05 8.80
N ASP A 213 -21.19 0.81 8.36
CA ASP A 213 -20.33 -0.28 8.84
C ASP A 213 -19.18 -0.61 7.89
N PHE A 214 -19.20 -0.06 6.68
CA PHE A 214 -18.11 -0.23 5.72
C PHE A 214 -17.58 1.11 5.20
N LEU A 215 -18.36 1.84 4.39
CA LEU A 215 -17.84 2.96 3.59
C LEU A 215 -17.39 4.19 4.41
N GLN A 216 -17.97 4.39 5.59
CA GLN A 216 -17.58 5.47 6.52
C GLN A 216 -16.51 5.05 7.53
N ARG A 217 -16.07 3.78 7.50
CA ARG A 217 -15.08 3.25 8.43
C ARG A 217 -13.65 3.42 7.91
N SER A 218 -12.71 3.28 8.84
CA SER A 218 -11.26 3.23 8.59
C SER A 218 -10.78 1.79 8.89
N TYR A 219 -9.96 1.59 9.93
CA TYR A 219 -9.54 0.27 10.43
C TYR A 219 -10.69 -0.74 10.59
N GLN A 220 -11.85 -0.32 11.09
CA GLN A 220 -13.01 -1.23 11.28
C GLN A 220 -13.60 -1.77 9.96
N ALA A 221 -13.26 -1.19 8.82
CA ALA A 221 -13.59 -1.76 7.51
C ALA A 221 -12.87 -3.09 7.26
N SER A 222 -11.72 -3.35 7.93
CA SER A 222 -11.00 -4.62 7.83
C SER A 222 -11.88 -5.83 8.15
N LYS A 223 -12.80 -5.71 9.12
CA LYS A 223 -13.73 -6.80 9.47
C LYS A 223 -14.66 -7.16 8.32
N VAL A 224 -15.12 -6.18 7.54
CA VAL A 224 -15.92 -6.43 6.32
C VAL A 224 -15.04 -7.07 5.24
N TRP A 225 -13.81 -6.58 5.07
CA TRP A 225 -12.85 -7.19 4.15
C TRP A 225 -12.53 -8.64 4.51
N SER A 226 -12.39 -8.96 5.80
CA SER A 226 -12.23 -10.33 6.28
C SER A 226 -13.43 -11.19 5.90
N SER A 227 -14.66 -10.71 6.06
CA SER A 227 -15.86 -11.45 5.64
C SER A 227 -15.92 -11.64 4.12
N ILE A 228 -15.59 -10.62 3.34
CA ILE A 228 -15.49 -10.70 1.87
C ILE A 228 -14.44 -11.75 1.46
N THR A 229 -13.29 -11.77 2.13
CA THR A 229 -12.22 -12.74 1.83
C THR A 229 -12.58 -14.16 2.26
N ILE A 230 -13.33 -14.33 3.35
CA ILE A 230 -13.88 -15.64 3.74
C ILE A 230 -14.87 -16.16 2.69
N LEU A 231 -15.74 -15.31 2.17
CA LEU A 231 -16.68 -15.69 1.12
C LEU A 231 -16.01 -16.14 -0.17
N THR A 232 -14.93 -15.46 -0.55
CA THR A 232 -14.27 -15.64 -1.86
C THR A 232 -13.15 -16.68 -1.85
N ASP A 233 -12.65 -17.05 -0.67
CA ASP A 233 -11.58 -18.03 -0.52
C ASP A 233 -12.10 -19.35 0.08
N GLN A 234 -12.32 -20.34 -0.80
CA GLN A 234 -12.72 -21.69 -0.39
C GLN A 234 -11.57 -22.54 0.19
N SER A 235 -10.32 -22.06 0.11
CA SER A 235 -9.19 -22.78 0.70
C SER A 235 -9.26 -22.77 2.23
N ASN A 236 -8.36 -23.50 2.88
CA ASN A 236 -8.19 -23.41 4.34
C ASN A 236 -7.45 -22.13 4.78
N GLY A 237 -7.12 -21.22 3.86
CA GLY A 237 -6.39 -19.97 4.09
C GLY A 237 -4.89 -20.15 4.29
N LYS A 238 -4.32 -21.34 4.07
CA LYS A 238 -2.89 -21.58 4.29
C LYS A 238 -2.04 -20.79 3.29
N LEU A 239 -1.10 -20.02 3.81
CA LEU A 239 -0.12 -19.29 3.01
C LEU A 239 0.89 -20.27 2.40
N LEU A 240 0.94 -20.32 1.07
CA LEU A 240 1.91 -21.12 0.32
C LEU A 240 3.20 -20.31 0.14
N LEU A 241 3.94 -20.14 1.23
CA LEU A 241 5.20 -19.40 1.27
C LEU A 241 6.40 -20.34 1.42
N PRO A 242 7.56 -20.02 0.81
CA PRO A 242 8.82 -20.71 1.07
C PRO A 242 9.17 -20.80 2.56
N ASN A 243 9.69 -21.96 3.01
CA ASN A 243 10.05 -22.17 4.43
C ASN A 243 11.06 -21.15 4.94
N ASN A 244 12.02 -20.71 4.11
CA ASN A 244 13.01 -19.70 4.49
C ASN A 244 12.40 -18.31 4.79
N ILE A 245 11.15 -18.06 4.36
CA ILE A 245 10.35 -16.89 4.72
C ILE A 245 9.55 -17.16 6.00
N LEU A 246 8.86 -18.30 6.06
CA LEU A 246 8.02 -18.68 7.22
C LEU A 246 8.82 -18.83 8.52
N GLU A 247 10.05 -19.32 8.44
CA GLU A 247 10.93 -19.56 9.59
C GLU A 247 11.71 -18.30 10.02
N LYS A 248 11.45 -17.14 9.42
CA LYS A 248 12.09 -15.88 9.81
C LYS A 248 11.77 -15.52 11.25
N LYS A 249 12.81 -15.08 11.97
CA LYS A 249 12.76 -14.66 13.37
C LYS A 249 13.36 -13.28 13.52
N TYR A 250 12.85 -12.55 14.50
CA TYR A 250 13.43 -11.34 15.05
C TYR A 250 14.75 -11.65 15.79
N THR A 251 15.49 -10.61 16.16
CA THR A 251 16.77 -10.75 16.88
C THR A 251 16.62 -11.39 18.26
N ASP A 252 15.43 -11.30 18.86
CA ASP A 252 15.07 -11.96 20.13
C ASP A 252 14.57 -13.42 19.96
N GLY A 253 14.59 -13.95 18.73
CA GLY A 253 14.16 -15.30 18.41
C GLY A 253 12.64 -15.48 18.25
N GLN A 254 11.82 -14.45 18.48
CA GLN A 254 10.38 -14.51 18.21
C GLN A 254 10.14 -14.69 16.69
N PRO A 255 9.15 -15.49 16.29
CA PRO A 255 8.84 -15.66 14.87
C PRO A 255 8.21 -14.38 14.30
N VAL A 256 8.56 -14.04 13.06
CA VAL A 256 7.90 -12.94 12.33
C VAL A 256 6.45 -13.33 12.02
N PHE A 257 6.24 -14.56 11.53
CA PHE A 257 4.93 -15.13 11.28
C PHE A 257 4.40 -15.83 12.54
N GLN A 258 3.33 -15.31 13.13
CA GLN A 258 2.73 -15.92 14.32
C GLN A 258 1.86 -17.14 14.00
N ASP A 259 1.38 -17.22 12.76
CA ASP A 259 0.87 -18.43 12.11
C ASP A 259 1.07 -18.31 10.58
N HIS A 260 0.56 -19.28 9.81
CA HIS A 260 0.74 -19.36 8.36
C HIS A 260 -0.59 -19.26 7.60
N TYR A 261 -1.53 -18.42 8.05
CA TYR A 261 -2.85 -18.33 7.45
C TYR A 261 -3.33 -16.91 7.19
N LEU A 262 -3.88 -16.68 5.99
CA LEU A 262 -4.67 -15.48 5.66
C LEU A 262 -5.58 -15.80 4.47
N LYS A 263 -6.89 -15.62 4.63
CA LYS A 263 -7.86 -15.85 3.56
C LYS A 263 -7.91 -14.69 2.56
N GLY A 264 -8.14 -15.02 1.29
CA GLY A 264 -8.50 -14.11 0.20
C GLY A 264 -7.35 -13.30 -0.39
N THR A 265 -6.10 -13.73 -0.22
CA THR A 265 -4.93 -13.08 -0.82
C THR A 265 -5.05 -12.99 -2.35
N ILE A 266 -5.46 -14.07 -3.02
CA ILE A 266 -5.69 -14.09 -4.47
C ILE A 266 -6.82 -13.12 -4.87
N PHE A 267 -7.91 -13.09 -4.10
CA PHE A 267 -9.03 -12.20 -4.36
C PHE A 267 -8.61 -10.72 -4.24
N ILE A 268 -7.96 -10.34 -3.14
CA ILE A 268 -7.50 -8.95 -2.91
C ILE A 268 -6.52 -8.52 -3.98
N GLN A 269 -5.58 -9.38 -4.38
CA GLN A 269 -4.66 -9.07 -5.47
C GLN A 269 -5.41 -8.75 -6.78
N LYS A 270 -6.34 -9.61 -7.20
CA LYS A 270 -7.15 -9.40 -8.41
C LYS A 270 -8.01 -8.14 -8.31
N PHE A 271 -8.59 -7.88 -7.14
CA PHE A 271 -9.38 -6.68 -6.87
C PHE A 271 -8.53 -5.40 -7.03
N LEU A 272 -7.33 -5.35 -6.43
CA LEU A 272 -6.39 -4.24 -6.59
C LEU A 272 -5.96 -4.03 -8.05
N GLN A 273 -5.70 -5.11 -8.79
CA GLN A 273 -5.41 -5.04 -10.22
C GLN A 273 -6.57 -4.43 -11.02
N ASN A 274 -7.81 -4.79 -10.69
CA ASN A 274 -8.99 -4.25 -11.35
C ASN A 274 -9.25 -2.77 -10.97
N LEU A 275 -8.96 -2.37 -9.73
CA LEU A 275 -8.96 -0.95 -9.35
C LEU A 275 -7.94 -0.14 -10.14
N GLY A 276 -6.77 -0.73 -10.42
CA GLY A 276 -5.75 -0.14 -11.30
C GLY A 276 -6.08 -0.13 -12.79
N LYS A 277 -7.18 -0.78 -13.22
CA LYS A 277 -7.75 -0.63 -14.56
C LYS A 277 -8.79 0.48 -14.57
N GLU A 278 -9.63 0.51 -13.54
CA GLU A 278 -10.68 1.53 -13.37
C GLU A 278 -10.09 2.94 -13.19
N ASP A 279 -9.03 3.09 -12.40
CA ASP A 279 -8.38 4.40 -12.23
C ASP A 279 -7.75 4.92 -13.54
N LYS A 280 -7.20 4.04 -14.38
CA LYS A 280 -6.69 4.39 -15.71
C LYS A 280 -7.82 4.79 -16.64
N HIS A 281 -8.96 4.11 -16.57
CA HIS A 281 -10.15 4.48 -17.32
C HIS A 281 -10.62 5.89 -16.91
N LEU A 282 -10.81 6.13 -15.62
CA LEU A 282 -11.21 7.45 -15.09
C LEU A 282 -10.18 8.54 -15.43
N SER A 283 -8.88 8.24 -15.36
CA SER A 283 -7.84 9.20 -15.75
C SER A 283 -7.99 9.62 -17.21
N LYS A 284 -8.24 8.66 -18.12
CA LYS A 284 -8.47 8.95 -19.54
C LYS A 284 -9.74 9.76 -19.75
N THR A 285 -10.85 9.34 -19.12
CA THR A 285 -12.16 10.01 -19.24
C THR A 285 -12.12 11.45 -18.71
N ASN A 286 -11.35 11.72 -17.66
CA ASN A 286 -11.22 13.06 -17.07
C ASN A 286 -10.01 13.84 -17.59
N HIS A 287 -9.30 13.35 -18.61
CA HIS A 287 -8.08 13.94 -19.17
C HIS A 287 -6.98 14.23 -18.12
N TRP A 288 -6.88 13.38 -17.09
CA TRP A 288 -5.82 13.49 -16.09
C TRP A 288 -4.56 12.78 -16.54
N GLN A 289 -3.42 13.40 -16.24
CA GLN A 289 -2.14 12.72 -16.37
C GLN A 289 -2.10 11.48 -15.47
N PRO A 290 -1.61 10.33 -15.97
CA PRO A 290 -1.48 9.12 -15.15
C PRO A 290 -0.78 9.42 -13.82
N TYR A 291 -1.28 8.81 -12.75
CA TYR A 291 -0.75 8.93 -11.39
C TYR A 291 -0.70 10.34 -10.79
N SER A 292 -1.42 11.30 -11.39
CA SER A 292 -1.38 12.71 -11.01
C SER A 292 -2.69 13.24 -10.45
N TRP A 293 -3.54 12.35 -9.90
CA TRP A 293 -4.79 12.74 -9.26
C TRP A 293 -4.50 13.67 -8.07
N LYS A 294 -5.32 14.70 -7.87
CA LYS A 294 -5.25 15.52 -6.66
C LYS A 294 -5.58 14.66 -5.44
N ASP A 295 -4.94 14.93 -4.30
CA ASP A 295 -5.15 14.14 -3.08
C ASP A 295 -6.62 14.16 -2.61
N SER A 296 -7.33 15.28 -2.81
CA SER A 296 -8.77 15.38 -2.54
C SER A 296 -9.59 14.46 -3.45
N THR A 297 -9.25 14.38 -4.73
CA THR A 297 -9.88 13.48 -5.71
C THR A 297 -9.67 12.01 -5.33
N GLN A 298 -8.45 11.63 -4.97
CA GLN A 298 -8.11 10.26 -4.56
C GLN A 298 -8.95 9.80 -3.36
N LYS A 299 -9.24 10.69 -2.41
CA LYS A 299 -9.99 10.38 -1.18
C LYS A 299 -11.51 10.59 -1.32
N SER A 300 -11.97 11.02 -2.49
CA SER A 300 -13.33 11.51 -2.66
C SER A 300 -14.35 10.39 -2.71
N GLN A 301 -15.44 10.54 -1.96
CA GLN A 301 -16.53 9.56 -1.90
C GLN A 301 -17.32 9.45 -3.21
N ILE A 302 -17.24 10.43 -4.11
CA ILE A 302 -17.87 10.36 -5.45
C ILE A 302 -17.44 9.11 -6.21
N TYR A 303 -16.20 8.64 -6.00
CA TYR A 303 -15.69 7.45 -6.66
C TYR A 303 -16.00 6.13 -5.93
N ASN A 304 -16.72 6.17 -4.79
CA ASN A 304 -17.16 4.94 -4.13
C ASN A 304 -18.00 4.08 -5.08
N LYS A 305 -18.85 4.68 -5.92
CA LYS A 305 -19.63 3.94 -6.93
C LYS A 305 -18.74 3.16 -7.89
N ASN A 306 -17.64 3.75 -8.36
CA ASN A 306 -16.66 3.06 -9.21
C ASN A 306 -15.97 1.90 -8.48
N ILE A 307 -15.50 2.15 -7.24
CA ILE A 307 -14.81 1.13 -6.44
C ILE A 307 -15.75 -0.03 -6.10
N ILE A 308 -17.01 0.27 -5.75
CA ILE A 308 -18.05 -0.74 -5.49
C ILE A 308 -18.38 -1.53 -6.76
N SER A 309 -18.44 -0.89 -7.93
CA SER A 309 -18.63 -1.61 -9.20
C SER A 309 -17.49 -2.58 -9.49
N VAL A 310 -16.25 -2.18 -9.21
CA VAL A 310 -15.09 -3.07 -9.33
C VAL A 310 -15.14 -4.21 -8.31
N LEU A 311 -15.58 -3.93 -7.07
CA LEU A 311 -15.75 -4.94 -6.03
C LEU A 311 -16.78 -5.97 -6.44
N LEU A 312 -17.97 -5.53 -6.87
CA LEU A 312 -19.04 -6.39 -7.36
C LEU A 312 -18.57 -7.29 -8.49
N LYS A 313 -17.96 -6.73 -9.54
CA LYS A 313 -17.41 -7.52 -10.65
C LYS A 313 -16.34 -8.50 -10.19
N SER A 314 -15.55 -8.14 -9.18
CA SER A 314 -14.53 -9.03 -8.63
C SER A 314 -15.16 -10.17 -7.83
N LEU A 315 -16.28 -9.93 -7.13
CA LEU A 315 -17.06 -10.96 -6.45
C LEU A 315 -17.68 -11.92 -7.46
N GLU A 316 -18.42 -11.42 -8.45
CA GLU A 316 -19.11 -12.23 -9.47
C GLU A 316 -18.17 -13.20 -10.22
N ASN A 317 -16.91 -12.81 -10.41
CA ASN A 317 -15.89 -13.65 -11.06
C ASN A 317 -15.27 -14.72 -10.14
N ASN A 318 -15.52 -14.66 -8.84
CA ASN A 318 -15.01 -15.60 -7.83
C ASN A 318 -16.15 -16.21 -6.98
N SER A 319 -17.42 -16.01 -7.38
CA SER A 319 -18.59 -16.49 -6.62
C SER A 319 -18.67 -18.01 -6.64
N VAL A 320 -18.87 -18.58 -5.46
CA VAL A 320 -19.30 -19.97 -5.29
C VAL A 320 -20.83 -19.99 -5.48
N PRO A 321 -21.38 -20.80 -6.39
CA PRO A 321 -22.79 -20.69 -6.82
C PRO A 321 -23.89 -20.84 -5.75
N GLU A 322 -23.57 -21.22 -4.50
CA GLU A 322 -24.57 -21.64 -3.51
C GLU A 322 -24.53 -20.90 -2.15
N ASN A 323 -23.85 -19.75 -2.05
CA ASN A 323 -23.83 -18.99 -0.79
C ASN A 323 -24.87 -17.84 -0.79
N ASN A 324 -25.98 -18.03 -0.09
CA ASN A 324 -27.05 -17.02 0.06
C ASN A 324 -26.56 -15.67 0.61
N GLN A 325 -25.53 -15.64 1.47
CA GLN A 325 -24.95 -14.38 1.95
C GLN A 325 -24.26 -13.61 0.83
N ASN A 326 -23.65 -14.31 -0.13
CA ASN A 326 -23.01 -13.69 -1.28
C ASN A 326 -24.05 -13.02 -2.19
N ILE A 327 -25.16 -13.70 -2.48
CA ILE A 327 -26.24 -13.18 -3.32
C ILE A 327 -26.83 -11.89 -2.72
N LEU A 328 -27.08 -11.85 -1.41
CA LEU A 328 -27.63 -10.67 -0.74
C LEU A 328 -26.64 -9.49 -0.76
N PHE A 329 -25.36 -9.75 -0.49
CA PHE A 329 -24.35 -8.70 -0.51
C PHE A 329 -24.11 -8.17 -1.94
N GLU A 330 -23.97 -9.05 -2.93
CA GLU A 330 -23.86 -8.67 -4.34
C GLU A 330 -25.06 -7.85 -4.81
N SER A 331 -26.30 -8.25 -4.44
CA SER A 331 -27.52 -7.48 -4.71
C SER A 331 -27.48 -6.09 -4.09
N LEU A 332 -27.00 -5.98 -2.85
CA LEU A 332 -26.83 -4.69 -2.19
C LEU A 332 -25.79 -3.80 -2.90
N LEU A 333 -24.68 -4.37 -3.37
CA LEU A 333 -23.68 -3.63 -4.14
C LEU A 333 -24.24 -3.20 -5.51
N LYS A 334 -25.03 -4.05 -6.19
CA LYS A 334 -25.69 -3.71 -7.46
C LYS A 334 -26.54 -2.45 -7.34
N GLN A 335 -27.34 -2.36 -6.28
CA GLN A 335 -28.19 -1.18 -5.98
C GLN A 335 -27.43 0.12 -5.68
N GLN A 336 -26.10 0.07 -5.48
CA GLN A 336 -25.24 1.25 -5.35
C GLN A 336 -24.55 1.63 -6.67
N THR A 337 -24.54 0.71 -7.63
CA THR A 337 -23.90 0.86 -8.94
C THR A 337 -24.87 1.23 -10.05
N GLU A 338 -26.16 0.96 -9.86
CA GLU A 338 -27.26 1.59 -10.61
C GLU A 338 -27.39 3.06 -10.21
#